data_AF-A0A969N257-F1
#
_entry.id   AF-A0A969N257-F1
#
_cell.length_a   1.000
_cell.length_b   1.000
_cell.length_c   1.000
_cell.angle_alpha   90.00
_cell.angle_beta   90.00
_cell.angle_gamma   90.00
#
_symmetry.space_group_name_H-M   'P 1'
#
loop_
_entity.id
_entity.type
_entity.pdbx_description
1 polymer ?
#
loop_
_entity_poly.entity_id
_entity_poly.type
_entity_poly.pdbx_seq_one_letter_code
_entity_poly.pdbx_strand_id
1 'polypeptide(L)'
;MVLSVPPPVQSKVVSPLLDQIVAELSQEQNLIRIKKLLLYVCTGTWENNRQRLARVPLNVLLQHLFETSSTFEQLQHQLNQVVASLNKSAEYTIVANAVISRFHGVYSKLEQDQPTANQAFYEAVAERLQQEPDLIRIKKLLLLTCRSTWETIAKIGYN
;
A
#
# COMPACT_ATOMS: atom_id res chain seq x y z
N MET A 1 4.14 7.54 -18.36
CA MET A 1 2.86 8.05 -17.83
C MET A 1 2.39 7.02 -16.82
N VAL A 2 2.64 7.28 -15.54
CA VAL A 2 2.34 6.35 -14.45
C VAL A 2 0.82 6.18 -14.38
N LEU A 3 0.32 4.97 -14.60
CA LEU A 3 -1.05 4.62 -14.25
C LEU A 3 -1.12 4.52 -12.73
N SER A 4 -1.22 5.69 -12.09
CA SER A 4 -1.61 5.78 -10.71
C SER A 4 -3.07 5.36 -10.64
N VAL A 5 -3.29 4.15 -10.14
CA VAL A 5 -4.58 3.64 -9.68
C VAL A 5 -5.19 4.69 -8.73
N PRO A 6 -6.51 4.94 -8.78
CA PRO A 6 -7.16 6.05 -8.08
C PRO A 6 -7.13 5.86 -6.54
N PRO A 7 -6.77 6.89 -5.76
CA PRO A 7 -7.35 7.10 -4.44
C PRO A 7 -8.68 7.86 -4.65
N PRO A 8 -9.82 7.46 -4.06
CA PRO A 8 -9.98 7.47 -2.61
C PRO A 8 -11.01 6.42 -2.11
N VAL A 9 -10.56 5.24 -1.67
CA VAL A 9 -11.42 4.34 -0.85
C VAL A 9 -10.90 4.21 0.59
N GLN A 10 -9.71 4.76 0.87
CA GLN A 10 -8.93 4.50 2.08
C GLN A 10 -9.44 5.23 3.34
N SER A 11 -10.34 6.20 3.23
CA SER A 11 -10.61 7.11 4.37
C SER A 11 -11.67 6.64 5.36
N LYS A 12 -12.57 5.70 5.03
CA LYS A 12 -13.74 5.42 5.90
C LYS A 12 -13.76 4.03 6.55
N VAL A 13 -13.08 3.04 5.95
CA VAL A 13 -13.08 1.64 6.44
C VAL A 13 -11.82 1.31 7.23
N VAL A 14 -10.74 2.07 7.02
CA VAL A 14 -9.42 1.77 7.58
C VAL A 14 -9.29 2.25 9.03
N SER A 15 -10.05 3.27 9.43
CA SER A 15 -10.06 3.83 10.80
C SER A 15 -10.32 2.77 11.88
N PRO A 16 -11.41 1.98 11.84
CA PRO A 16 -11.67 0.98 12.90
C PRO A 16 -10.64 -0.17 12.92
N LEU A 17 -10.04 -0.51 11.77
CA LEU A 17 -9.01 -1.53 11.70
C LEU A 17 -7.68 -1.03 12.29
N LEU A 18 -7.32 0.23 12.01
CA LEU A 18 -6.16 0.90 12.62
C LEU A 18 -6.34 1.07 14.12
N ASP A 19 -7.54 1.43 14.59
CA ASP A 19 -7.84 1.59 16.01
C ASP A 19 -7.64 0.27 16.78
N GLN A 20 -8.01 -0.85 16.18
CA GLN A 20 -7.74 -2.18 16.75
C GLN A 20 -6.23 -2.45 16.87
N ILE A 21 -5.45 -2.15 15.82
CA ILE A 21 -3.99 -2.29 15.87
C ILE A 21 -3.39 -1.38 16.95
N VAL A 22 -3.88 -0.14 17.08
CA VAL A 22 -3.43 0.79 18.12
C VAL A 22 -3.67 0.21 19.51
N ALA A 23 -4.86 -0.35 19.76
CA ALA A 23 -5.21 -0.95 21.04
C ALA A 23 -4.29 -2.14 21.38
N GLU A 24 -4.04 -3.01 20.40
CA GLU A 24 -3.19 -4.19 20.56
C GLU A 24 -1.72 -3.83 20.81
N LEU A 25 -1.16 -2.94 20.00
CA LEU A 25 0.23 -2.50 20.14
C LEU A 25 0.46 -1.66 21.40
N SER A 26 -0.56 -0.97 21.91
CA SER A 26 -0.48 -0.19 23.15
C SER A 26 -0.35 -1.07 24.40
N GLN A 27 -0.82 -2.32 24.35
CA GLN A 27 -0.69 -3.28 25.44
C GLN A 27 0.65 -4.02 25.44
N GLU A 28 1.46 -3.89 24.37
CA GLU A 28 2.75 -4.54 24.31
C GLU A 28 3.79 -3.88 25.22
N GLN A 29 4.57 -4.72 25.89
CA GLN A 29 5.68 -4.29 26.75
C GLN A 29 6.75 -3.49 25.98
N ASN A 30 6.79 -3.63 24.65
CA ASN A 30 7.73 -2.96 23.76
C ASN A 30 7.18 -1.69 23.08
N LEU A 31 6.07 -1.11 23.55
CA LEU A 31 5.44 0.09 22.97
C LEU A 31 6.42 1.22 22.65
N ILE A 32 7.37 1.51 23.54
CA ILE A 32 8.38 2.55 23.32
C ILE A 32 9.28 2.23 22.12
N ARG A 33 9.70 0.97 21.97
CA ARG A 33 10.50 0.52 20.81
C ARG A 33 9.68 0.55 19.53
N ILE A 34 8.41 0.15 19.59
CA ILE A 34 7.46 0.21 18.47
C ILE A 34 7.34 1.65 17.98
N LYS A 35 7.01 2.60 18.87
CA LYS A 35 6.90 4.03 18.52
C LYS A 35 8.20 4.57 17.92
N LYS A 36 9.35 4.17 18.47
CA LYS A 36 10.65 4.61 17.98
C LYS A 36 10.93 4.14 16.56
N LEU A 37 10.67 2.86 16.30
CA LEU A 37 10.80 2.26 14.98
C LEU A 37 9.87 2.95 13.99
N LEU A 38 8.58 3.07 14.32
CA LEU A 38 7.58 3.69 13.44
C LEU A 38 7.89 5.16 13.15
N LEU A 39 8.31 5.93 14.16
CA LEU A 39 8.72 7.32 13.98
C LEU A 39 9.91 7.41 13.01
N TYR A 40 10.89 6.53 13.16
CA TYR A 40 12.06 6.51 12.28
C TYR A 40 11.69 6.10 10.84
N VAL A 41 10.79 5.14 10.67
CA VAL A 41 10.26 4.77 9.33
C VAL A 41 9.52 5.95 8.69
N CYS A 42 8.71 6.69 9.46
CA CYS A 42 7.90 7.80 8.93
C CYS A 42 8.71 9.08 8.67
N THR A 43 9.72 9.38 9.49
CA THR A 43 10.42 10.68 9.49
C THR A 43 11.90 10.58 9.10
N GLY A 44 12.45 9.38 8.98
CA GLY A 44 13.89 9.15 8.79
C GLY A 44 14.76 9.61 9.97
N THR A 45 14.17 10.02 11.10
CA THR A 45 14.91 10.63 12.21
C THR A 45 14.81 9.80 13.48
N TRP A 46 15.96 9.44 14.06
CA TRP A 46 16.01 8.58 15.26
C TRP A 46 15.88 9.40 16.55
N GLU A 47 14.68 9.43 17.14
CA GLU A 47 14.40 10.25 18.32
C GLU A 47 14.89 9.59 19.62
N ASN A 48 15.83 10.22 20.33
CA ASN A 48 16.32 9.71 21.63
C ASN A 48 15.54 10.26 22.84
N ASN A 49 14.80 11.36 22.68
CA ASN A 49 14.07 11.96 23.79
C ASN A 49 12.76 11.19 24.06
N ARG A 50 12.69 10.51 25.21
CA ARG A 50 11.52 9.74 25.65
C ARG A 50 10.26 10.59 25.81
N GLN A 51 10.40 11.85 26.27
CA GLN A 51 9.25 12.73 26.43
C GLN A 51 8.66 13.15 25.08
N ARG A 52 9.51 13.40 24.07
CA ARG A 52 9.06 13.68 22.70
C ARG A 52 8.36 12.46 22.12
N LEU A 53 8.96 11.28 22.28
CA LEU A 53 8.38 10.02 21.78
C LEU A 53 7.04 9.68 22.45
N ALA A 54 6.88 9.95 23.74
CA ALA A 54 5.63 9.74 24.45
C ALA A 54 4.48 10.61 23.92
N ARG A 55 4.79 11.86 23.53
CA ARG A 55 3.83 12.82 22.94
C ARG A 55 3.39 12.45 21.53
N VAL A 56 4.17 11.63 20.80
CA VAL A 56 3.78 11.18 19.47
C VAL A 56 2.67 10.13 19.61
N PRO A 57 1.48 10.37 19.03
CA PRO A 57 0.37 9.45 19.14
C PRO A 57 0.56 8.29 18.13
N LEU A 58 0.31 7.07 18.59
CA LEU A 58 0.61 5.85 17.82
C LEU A 58 -0.26 5.74 16.55
N ASN A 59 -1.52 6.15 16.64
CA ASN A 59 -2.46 6.16 15.52
C ASN A 59 -1.94 6.97 14.33
N VAL A 60 -1.34 8.14 14.57
CA VAL A 60 -0.78 8.99 13.50
C VAL A 60 0.39 8.30 12.81
N LEU A 61 1.26 7.63 13.57
CA LEU A 61 2.38 6.89 13.01
C LEU A 61 1.92 5.71 12.15
N LEU A 62 0.92 4.96 12.62
CA LEU A 62 0.37 3.82 11.88
C LEU A 62 -0.40 4.26 10.64
N GLN A 63 -1.15 5.36 10.74
CA GLN A 63 -1.85 5.96 9.60
C GLN A 63 -0.85 6.39 8.53
N HIS A 64 0.21 7.10 8.92
CA HIS A 64 1.24 7.54 7.97
C HIS A 64 1.96 6.34 7.33
N LEU A 65 2.26 5.29 8.10
CA LEU A 65 2.84 4.06 7.56
C LEU A 65 1.92 3.40 6.52
N PHE A 66 0.62 3.36 6.80
CA PHE A 66 -0.37 2.79 5.90
C PHE A 66 -0.55 3.63 4.63
N GLU A 67 -0.62 4.96 4.75
CA GLU A 67 -0.73 5.88 3.60
C GLU A 67 0.50 5.83 2.68
N THR A 68 1.68 5.57 3.24
CA THR A 68 2.93 5.47 2.46
C THR A 68 3.16 4.09 1.86
N SER A 69 2.49 3.05 2.36
CA SER A 69 2.63 1.66 1.91
C SER A 69 1.36 1.16 1.24
N SER A 70 1.33 1.22 -0.10
CA SER A 70 0.15 0.77 -0.86
C SER A 70 -0.06 -0.75 -0.80
N THR A 71 0.99 -1.53 -0.55
CA THR A 71 0.93 -2.99 -0.43
C THR A 71 1.58 -3.51 0.85
N PHE A 72 1.16 -4.70 1.28
CA PHE A 72 1.75 -5.38 2.43
C PHE A 72 3.25 -5.63 2.25
N GLU A 73 3.67 -6.05 1.05
CA GLU A 73 5.07 -6.28 0.72
C GLU A 73 5.92 -5.02 0.87
N GLN A 74 5.39 -3.86 0.45
CA GLN A 74 6.06 -2.57 0.61
C GLN A 74 6.26 -2.22 2.08
N LEU A 75 5.22 -2.40 2.91
CA LEU A 75 5.29 -2.16 4.35
C LEU A 75 6.34 -3.07 5.01
N GLN A 76 6.30 -4.37 4.69
CA GLN A 76 7.24 -5.35 5.22
C GLN A 76 8.68 -5.01 4.81
N HIS A 77 8.89 -4.63 3.55
CA HIS A 77 10.20 -4.27 3.04
C HIS A 77 10.74 -3.00 3.72
N GLN A 78 9.92 -1.94 3.85
CA GLN A 78 10.31 -0.70 4.53
C GLN A 78 10.74 -0.95 5.98
N LEU A 79 9.94 -1.71 6.74
CA LEU A 79 10.27 -2.03 8.13
C LEU A 79 11.56 -2.84 8.23
N ASN A 80 11.72 -3.87 7.40
CA ASN A 80 12.91 -4.71 7.43
C ASN A 80 14.18 -3.97 7.02
N GLN A 81 14.11 -3.11 5.98
CA GLN A 81 15.24 -2.27 5.59
C GLN A 81 15.68 -1.34 6.72
N VAL A 82 14.71 -0.70 7.37
CA VAL A 82 14.98 0.17 8.50
C VAL A 82 15.63 -0.62 9.65
N VAL A 83 15.08 -1.78 10.02
CA VAL A 83 15.64 -2.62 11.09
C VAL A 83 17.06 -3.06 10.78
N ALA A 84 17.35 -3.44 9.54
CA ALA A 84 18.68 -3.86 9.11
C ALA A 84 19.73 -2.74 9.25
N SER A 85 19.31 -1.48 9.15
CA SER A 85 20.20 -0.31 9.35
C SER A 85 20.50 0.01 10.83
N LEU A 86 19.79 -0.62 11.78
CA LEU A 86 19.91 -0.31 13.20
C LEU A 86 20.95 -1.20 13.89
N ASN A 87 21.72 -0.61 14.81
CA ASN A 87 22.77 -1.30 15.57
C ASN A 87 22.22 -2.45 16.47
N LYS A 88 20.93 -2.37 16.86
CA LYS A 88 20.22 -3.41 17.64
C LYS A 88 19.19 -4.15 16.79
N SER A 89 19.54 -4.45 15.54
CA SER A 89 18.62 -5.02 14.54
C SER A 89 17.82 -6.21 15.09
N ALA A 90 18.45 -7.17 15.77
CA ALA A 90 17.75 -8.33 16.35
C ALA A 90 16.60 -7.99 17.33
N GLU A 91 16.80 -7.01 18.23
CA GLU A 91 15.73 -6.55 19.13
C GLU A 91 14.60 -5.87 18.35
N TYR A 92 14.96 -5.09 17.33
CA TYR A 92 13.99 -4.37 16.51
C TYR A 92 13.31 -5.26 15.46
N THR A 93 13.89 -6.40 15.09
CA THR A 93 13.26 -7.40 14.22
C THR A 93 12.03 -7.99 14.93
N ILE A 94 12.14 -8.31 16.22
CA ILE A 94 11.00 -8.80 17.02
C ILE A 94 9.86 -7.78 17.01
N VAL A 95 10.22 -6.51 17.21
CA VAL A 95 9.28 -5.39 17.22
C VAL A 95 8.64 -5.18 15.83
N ALA A 96 9.45 -5.23 14.77
CA ALA A 96 8.95 -5.09 13.39
C ALA A 96 8.01 -6.24 13.03
N ASN A 97 8.37 -7.47 13.37
CA ASN A 97 7.53 -8.64 13.10
C ASN A 97 6.18 -8.56 13.81
N ALA A 98 6.16 -8.04 15.05
CA ALA A 98 4.90 -7.79 15.77
C ALA A 98 4.01 -6.81 14.99
N VAL A 99 4.58 -5.69 14.54
CA VAL A 99 3.86 -4.69 13.72
C VAL A 99 3.38 -5.31 12.40
N ILE A 100 4.26 -5.98 11.65
CA ILE A 100 3.96 -6.62 10.36
C ILE A 100 2.81 -7.62 10.52
N SER A 101 2.84 -8.45 11.56
CA SER A 101 1.81 -9.45 11.82
C SER A 101 0.42 -8.81 12.04
N ARG A 102 0.35 -7.65 12.72
CA ARG A 102 -0.93 -6.93 12.90
C ARG A 102 -1.43 -6.32 11.60
N PHE A 103 -0.53 -5.75 10.79
CA PHE A 103 -0.89 -5.19 9.49
C PHE A 103 -1.31 -6.25 8.47
N HIS A 104 -0.75 -7.47 8.52
CA HIS A 104 -1.12 -8.54 7.62
C HIS A 104 -2.63 -8.76 7.58
N GLY A 105 -3.29 -8.81 8.74
CA GLY A 105 -4.75 -8.98 8.82
C GLY A 105 -5.55 -7.83 8.20
N VAL A 106 -5.00 -6.61 8.14
CA VAL A 106 -5.64 -5.45 7.49
C VAL A 106 -5.48 -5.52 5.99
N TYR A 107 -4.26 -5.78 5.49
CA TYR A 107 -4.02 -5.90 4.05
C TYR A 107 -4.76 -7.10 3.45
N SER A 108 -4.81 -8.25 4.12
CA SER A 108 -5.56 -9.41 3.61
C SER A 108 -7.05 -9.13 3.48
N LYS A 109 -7.65 -8.37 4.41
CA LYS A 109 -9.06 -7.97 4.30
C LYS A 109 -9.29 -7.01 3.15
N LEU A 110 -8.39 -6.04 2.97
CA LEU A 110 -8.44 -5.13 1.83
C LEU A 110 -8.34 -5.89 0.51
N GLU A 111 -7.40 -6.82 0.37
CA GLU A 111 -7.26 -7.65 -0.82
C GLU A 111 -8.49 -8.54 -1.09
N GLN A 112 -9.18 -9.00 -0.05
CA GLN A 112 -10.40 -9.81 -0.15
C GLN A 112 -11.66 -8.99 -0.48
N ASP A 113 -11.71 -7.70 -0.13
CA ASP A 113 -12.80 -6.78 -0.49
C ASP A 113 -12.62 -6.17 -1.90
N GLN A 114 -11.42 -6.23 -2.48
CA GLN A 114 -11.13 -5.72 -3.83
C GLN A 114 -11.57 -6.58 -5.05
N PRO A 115 -11.79 -7.92 -5.01
CA PRO A 115 -11.94 -8.70 -6.25
C PRO A 115 -13.27 -8.45 -6.96
N THR A 116 -14.38 -8.34 -6.24
CA THR A 116 -15.72 -8.36 -6.86
C THR A 116 -16.20 -6.99 -7.33
N ALA A 117 -15.93 -5.92 -6.57
CA ALA A 117 -16.39 -4.57 -6.93
C ALA A 117 -15.62 -4.01 -8.14
N ASN A 118 -14.31 -4.27 -8.20
CA ASN A 118 -13.48 -3.80 -9.29
C ASN A 118 -13.67 -4.65 -10.56
N GLN A 119 -13.82 -5.97 -10.43
CA GLN A 119 -14.02 -6.83 -11.61
C GLN A 119 -15.34 -6.52 -12.31
N ALA A 120 -16.45 -6.39 -11.58
CA ALA A 120 -17.73 -5.99 -12.16
C ALA A 120 -17.67 -4.58 -12.79
N PHE A 121 -16.91 -3.65 -12.20
CA PHE A 121 -16.70 -2.32 -12.79
C PHE A 121 -15.87 -2.38 -14.08
N TYR A 122 -14.75 -3.09 -14.08
CA TYR A 122 -13.91 -3.25 -15.28
C TYR A 122 -14.62 -4.04 -16.38
N GLU A 123 -15.46 -5.01 -16.02
CA GLU A 123 -16.29 -5.77 -16.95
C GLU A 123 -17.39 -4.88 -17.56
N ALA A 124 -18.10 -4.09 -16.74
CA ALA A 124 -19.06 -3.11 -17.25
C ALA A 124 -18.42 -2.05 -18.15
N VAL A 125 -17.21 -1.59 -17.80
CA VAL A 125 -16.44 -0.67 -18.66
C VAL A 125 -16.00 -1.38 -19.95
N ALA A 126 -15.54 -2.62 -19.88
CA ALA A 126 -15.15 -3.41 -21.06
C ALA A 126 -16.33 -3.65 -22.01
N GLU A 127 -17.52 -3.96 -21.49
CA GLU A 127 -18.74 -4.13 -22.29
C GLU A 127 -19.15 -2.82 -23.00
N ARG A 128 -19.09 -1.68 -22.30
CA ARG A 128 -19.40 -0.39 -22.90
C ARG A 128 -18.42 -0.04 -24.01
N LEU A 129 -17.14 -0.33 -23.80
CA LEU A 129 -16.12 -0.11 -24.82
C LEU A 129 -16.29 -1.07 -26.01
N GLN A 130 -16.84 -2.28 -25.82
CA GLN A 130 -17.16 -3.22 -26.90
C GLN A 130 -18.25 -2.74 -27.86
N GLN A 131 -19.17 -1.90 -27.38
CA GLN A 131 -20.26 -1.33 -28.21
C GLN A 131 -19.84 -0.07 -28.99
N GLU A 132 -18.63 0.45 -28.75
CA GLU A 132 -18.12 1.60 -29.47
C GLU A 132 -17.66 1.22 -30.89
N PRO A 133 -18.05 1.97 -31.93
CA PRO A 133 -17.69 1.67 -33.32
C PRO A 133 -16.17 1.74 -33.56
N ASP A 134 -15.44 2.49 -32.73
CA ASP A 134 -14.00 2.68 -32.81
C ASP A 134 -13.18 1.73 -31.91
N LEU A 135 -13.76 0.58 -31.52
CA LEU A 135 -13.13 -0.43 -30.66
C LEU A 135 -11.66 -0.74 -31.03
N ILE A 136 -11.37 -0.87 -32.33
CA ILE A 136 -10.03 -1.19 -32.82
C ILE A 136 -9.05 -0.06 -32.48
N ARG A 137 -9.48 1.19 -32.58
CA ARG A 137 -8.64 2.36 -32.28
C ARG A 137 -8.46 2.52 -30.76
N ILE A 138 -9.49 2.24 -29.98
CA ILE A 138 -9.43 2.25 -28.51
C ILE A 138 -8.50 1.14 -28.01
N LYS A 139 -8.62 -0.09 -28.51
CA LYS A 139 -7.71 -1.20 -28.17
C LYS A 139 -6.27 -0.85 -28.51
N LYS A 140 -6.03 -0.22 -29.67
CA LYS A 140 -4.70 0.28 -30.04
C LYS A 140 -4.19 1.35 -29.08
N LEU A 141 -5.03 2.31 -28.67
CA LEU A 141 -4.66 3.32 -27.68
C LEU A 141 -4.33 2.70 -26.31
N LEU A 142 -5.12 1.73 -25.86
CA LEU A 142 -4.88 1.02 -24.61
C LEU A 142 -3.56 0.23 -24.67
N LEU A 143 -3.30 -0.44 -25.80
CA LEU A 143 -2.04 -1.14 -26.06
C LEU A 143 -0.86 -0.17 -26.08
N LEU A 144 -1.03 1.02 -26.69
CA LEU A 144 -0.02 2.08 -26.74
C LEU A 144 0.35 2.58 -25.35
N THR A 145 -0.64 2.82 -24.48
CA THR A 145 -0.39 3.25 -23.09
C THR A 145 0.30 2.18 -22.26
N CYS A 146 0.10 0.90 -22.59
CA CYS A 146 0.62 -0.22 -21.81
C CYS A 146 1.95 -0.79 -22.31
N ARG A 147 2.32 -0.63 -23.58
CA ARG A 147 3.50 -1.29 -24.17
C ARG A 147 4.52 -0.40 -24.87
N SER A 148 4.23 0.88 -25.12
CA SER A 148 5.16 1.81 -25.79
C SER A 148 5.83 1.23 -27.05
N THR A 149 5.11 0.45 -27.87
CA THR A 149 5.56 0.02 -29.20
C THR A 149 4.38 -0.01 -30.17
N TRP A 150 4.62 0.43 -31.40
CA TRP A 150 3.68 0.41 -32.50
C TRP A 150 3.96 -0.84 -33.33
N GLU A 151 2.96 -1.69 -33.55
CA GLU A 151 3.01 -2.61 -34.69
C GLU A 151 2.17 -1.99 -35.80
N THR A 152 2.85 -1.58 -36.86
CA THR A 152 2.25 -1.15 -38.11
C THR A 152 1.42 -2.29 -38.65
N ILE A 153 0.10 -2.10 -38.70
CA ILE A 153 -0.73 -2.89 -39.59
C ILE A 153 -0.43 -2.41 -41.02
N ALA A 154 0.63 -2.97 -41.61
CA ALA A 154 0.96 -2.80 -43.02
C ALA A 154 1.18 -4.15 -43.73
N LYS A 155 0.76 -5.27 -43.14
CA LYS A 155 0.89 -6.61 -43.76
C LYS A 155 -0.31 -7.54 -43.56
N ILE A 156 -1.53 -7.00 -43.55
CA ILE A 156 -2.72 -7.81 -43.83
C ILE A 156 -3.52 -7.02 -44.85
N GLY A 157 -3.58 -7.57 -46.07
CA GLY A 157 -3.52 -6.82 -47.31
C GLY A 157 -4.84 -6.56 -48.02
N TYR A 158 -4.73 -5.85 -49.15
CA TYR A 158 -5.60 -5.92 -50.32
C TYR A 158 -4.80 -5.45 -51.55
N ASN A 159 -4.68 -6.38 -52.52
CA ASN A 159 -4.05 -6.30 -53.85
C ASN A 159 -2.52 -6.12 -53.93
#